data_AF-A0A959ZGV4-F1
#
_entry.id   AF-A0A959ZGV4-F1
#
_cell.length_a   1.000
_cell.length_b   1.000
_cell.length_c   1.000
_cell.angle_alpha   90.00
_cell.angle_beta   90.00
_cell.angle_gamma   90.00
#
_symmetry.space_group_name_H-M   'P 1'
#
loop_
_entity.id
_entity.type
_entity.pdbx_description
1 polymer ?
#
loop_
_entity_poly.entity_id
_entity_poly.type
_entity_poly.pdbx_seq_one_letter_code
_entity_poly.pdbx_strand_id
1 'polypeptide(L)'
;MKTPGGAVSIGIVAILGLALMLPAGVEAGKKKHGVPTLLTYKAMVHVAGGVTLTSQHDTFHACQPGQRWTLEEKTDVNIRGNMLIETYKKQQVRSTSVADPGSVNNDHELASYEESNYCLPDEPVELDKPDCNGFTVKGVAGLQPDARPNGPKRVSIGIGRKGEGIQDLSCIWGLPSKATPTGSQVGSLSSPWTSIVLPLDIRVGQLHTLGVKKSLIRTIRVGGTCARPVVYRGKKFPTDTTDMEDGDCVIDGDFAVTIKRLNRKSKQGVPVG
;
A
#
# COMPACT_ATOMS: atom_id res chain seq x y z
N MET A 1 -33.48 -42.18 59.62
CA MET A 1 -34.82 -41.63 59.91
C MET A 1 -35.81 -42.13 58.86
N LYS A 2 -37.11 -41.81 59.00
CA LYS A 2 -38.22 -42.48 58.30
C LYS A 2 -38.34 -42.15 56.80
N THR A 3 -38.70 -43.19 56.03
CA THR A 3 -39.45 -43.21 54.76
C THR A 3 -40.95 -42.89 54.99
N PRO A 4 -41.87 -42.96 53.99
CA PRO A 4 -41.80 -42.71 52.54
C PRO A 4 -42.94 -41.76 52.06
N GLY A 5 -43.19 -41.67 50.75
CA GLY A 5 -44.50 -41.29 50.18
C GLY A 5 -44.41 -40.40 48.94
N GLY A 6 -45.15 -40.64 47.84
CA GLY A 6 -46.05 -41.75 47.53
C GLY A 6 -46.47 -41.70 46.04
N ALA A 7 -46.88 -42.83 45.48
CA ALA A 7 -47.24 -42.93 44.05
C ALA A 7 -48.76 -42.85 43.81
N VAL A 8 -49.16 -42.32 42.65
CA VAL A 8 -50.43 -42.63 41.98
C VAL A 8 -50.16 -42.75 40.47
N SER A 9 -50.81 -43.72 39.82
CA SER A 9 -50.65 -44.06 38.39
C SER A 9 -51.88 -43.60 37.58
N ILE A 10 -52.19 -44.29 36.46
CA ILE A 10 -53.28 -44.04 35.48
C ILE A 10 -52.87 -43.00 34.42
N GLY A 11 -53.09 -43.21 33.11
CA GLY A 11 -53.77 -44.34 32.45
C GLY A 11 -53.46 -44.47 30.95
N ILE A 12 -53.98 -45.53 30.34
CA ILE A 12 -53.67 -45.97 28.97
C ILE A 12 -54.55 -45.25 27.95
N VAL A 13 -53.96 -44.77 26.84
CA VAL A 13 -54.60 -44.78 25.52
C VAL A 13 -53.59 -45.27 24.49
N ALA A 14 -53.90 -46.38 23.82
CA ALA A 14 -53.16 -46.83 22.65
C ALA A 14 -53.78 -46.24 21.39
N ILE A 15 -52.99 -45.59 20.54
CA ILE A 15 -53.41 -45.14 19.21
C ILE A 15 -52.66 -45.97 18.17
N LEU A 16 -53.38 -46.86 17.47
CA LEU A 16 -52.90 -47.48 16.25
C LEU A 16 -52.88 -46.41 15.14
N GLY A 17 -51.74 -45.75 14.95
CA GLY A 17 -51.49 -44.84 13.84
C GLY A 17 -51.09 -45.62 12.58
N LEU A 18 -51.91 -45.54 11.52
CA LEU A 18 -51.65 -46.21 10.25
C LEU A 18 -50.44 -45.57 9.52
N ALA A 19 -49.78 -46.35 8.67
CA ALA A 19 -48.50 -45.98 8.07
C ALA A 19 -48.53 -44.77 7.13
N LEU A 20 -47.47 -43.95 7.20
CA LEU A 20 -46.99 -43.15 6.09
C LEU A 20 -45.47 -43.38 5.94
N MET A 21 -45.07 -43.98 4.81
CA MET A 21 -43.66 -44.00 4.42
C MET A 21 -43.24 -42.61 3.96
N LEU A 22 -42.54 -41.87 4.83
CA LEU A 22 -41.72 -40.76 4.36
C LEU A 22 -40.47 -41.34 3.67
N PRO A 23 -40.07 -40.83 2.49
CA PRO A 23 -38.91 -41.35 1.80
C PRO A 23 -37.67 -41.17 2.65
N ALA A 24 -36.75 -42.13 2.60
CA ALA A 24 -35.45 -42.02 3.25
C ALA A 24 -34.81 -40.70 2.81
N GLY A 25 -34.70 -39.75 3.74
CA GLY A 25 -34.15 -38.44 3.49
C GLY A 25 -32.68 -38.62 3.13
N VAL A 26 -32.39 -38.62 1.82
CA VAL A 26 -31.03 -38.49 1.33
C VAL A 26 -30.57 -37.12 1.80
N GLU A 27 -29.89 -37.08 2.94
CA GLU A 27 -28.96 -36.02 3.24
C GLU A 27 -27.97 -35.99 2.09
N ALA A 28 -28.29 -35.14 1.11
CA ALA A 28 -27.38 -34.66 0.10
C ALA A 28 -26.36 -33.78 0.84
N GLY A 29 -25.53 -34.45 1.66
CA GLY A 29 -24.54 -33.89 2.53
C GLY A 29 -23.68 -33.01 1.65
N LYS A 30 -23.91 -31.70 1.75
CA LYS A 30 -23.29 -30.70 0.89
C LYS A 30 -21.80 -30.83 1.12
N LYS A 31 -21.13 -31.61 0.27
CA LYS A 31 -19.69 -31.81 0.28
C LYS A 31 -19.11 -30.41 0.25
N LYS A 32 -18.64 -29.93 1.41
CA LYS A 32 -17.96 -28.65 1.54
C LYS A 32 -16.67 -28.84 0.77
N HIS A 33 -16.72 -28.60 -0.54
CA HIS A 33 -15.57 -28.66 -1.43
C HIS A 33 -14.51 -27.77 -0.80
N GLY A 34 -13.51 -28.40 -0.20
CA GLY A 34 -12.53 -27.72 0.64
C GLY A 34 -11.91 -26.61 -0.19
N VAL A 35 -12.02 -25.36 0.28
CA VAL A 35 -11.55 -24.19 -0.49
C VAL A 35 -10.10 -24.45 -0.84
N PRO A 36 -9.75 -24.56 -2.13
CA PRO A 36 -8.58 -25.32 -2.54
C PRO A 36 -7.29 -24.74 -1.94
N THR A 37 -6.39 -25.66 -1.58
CA THR A 37 -5.12 -25.39 -0.88
C THR A 37 -4.27 -24.33 -1.58
N LEU A 38 -4.38 -24.28 -2.92
CA LEU A 38 -3.95 -23.19 -3.77
C LEU A 38 -5.20 -22.56 -4.40
N LEU A 39 -5.31 -21.23 -4.37
CA LEU A 39 -6.33 -20.50 -5.13
C LEU A 39 -5.69 -19.40 -5.99
N THR A 40 -5.87 -19.54 -7.30
CA THR A 40 -5.44 -18.56 -8.31
C THR A 40 -6.66 -17.93 -9.00
N TYR A 41 -6.71 -16.60 -9.09
CA TYR A 41 -7.81 -15.87 -9.72
C TYR A 41 -7.37 -14.55 -10.37
N LYS A 42 -8.16 -14.09 -11.36
CA LYS A 42 -8.01 -12.75 -11.96
C LYS A 42 -8.58 -11.68 -11.02
N ALA A 43 -7.85 -10.60 -10.80
CA ALA A 43 -8.29 -9.42 -10.09
C ALA A 43 -7.96 -8.15 -10.90
N MET A 44 -8.76 -7.11 -10.73
CA MET A 44 -8.34 -5.74 -11.07
C MET A 44 -7.69 -5.14 -9.81
N VAL A 45 -6.54 -4.50 -9.98
CA VAL A 45 -5.97 -3.58 -8.99
C VAL A 45 -6.07 -2.15 -9.52
N HIS A 46 -6.35 -1.22 -8.62
CA HIS A 46 -6.23 0.21 -8.85
C HIS A 46 -5.50 0.82 -7.65
N VAL A 47 -4.45 1.58 -7.92
CA VAL A 47 -3.68 2.37 -6.95
C VAL A 47 -3.77 3.82 -7.39
N ALA A 48 -4.37 4.67 -6.56
CA ALA A 48 -4.49 6.11 -6.80
C ALA A 48 -3.97 6.90 -5.58
N GLY A 49 -3.45 8.10 -5.78
CA GLY A 49 -2.88 8.96 -4.74
C GLY A 49 -1.37 9.10 -4.87
N GLY A 50 -0.69 9.62 -3.85
CA GLY A 50 0.71 10.01 -3.99
C GLY A 50 1.39 10.39 -2.67
N VAL A 51 2.60 10.92 -2.79
CA VAL A 51 3.38 11.55 -1.71
C VAL A 51 3.98 12.86 -2.19
N THR A 52 4.11 13.82 -1.29
CA THR A 52 5.07 14.92 -1.37
C THR A 52 6.21 14.62 -0.40
N LEU A 53 7.45 14.80 -0.85
CA LEU A 53 8.62 14.94 0.01
C LEU A 53 9.02 16.40 -0.01
N THR A 54 9.27 16.99 1.16
CA THR A 54 9.85 18.32 1.30
C THR A 54 11.21 18.16 1.95
N SER A 55 12.27 18.63 1.29
CA SER A 55 13.65 18.58 1.78
C SER A 55 14.21 19.98 1.93
N GLN A 56 15.02 20.20 2.96
CA GLN A 56 15.71 21.47 3.20
C GLN A 56 17.22 21.31 3.11
N HIS A 57 17.87 22.30 2.52
CA HIS A 57 19.30 22.52 2.58
C HIS A 57 19.54 23.92 3.15
N ASP A 58 20.48 24.06 4.09
CA ASP A 58 20.88 25.35 4.65
C ASP A 58 22.37 25.36 5.02
N THR A 59 23.19 25.86 4.09
CA THR A 59 24.60 26.20 4.31
C THR A 59 24.82 27.72 4.35
N PHE A 60 23.77 28.51 4.62
CA PHE A 60 23.80 29.96 4.50
C PHE A 60 24.69 30.58 5.60
N HIS A 61 25.72 31.32 5.20
CA HIS A 61 26.77 31.82 6.09
C HIS A 61 27.09 33.30 5.82
N ALA A 62 27.11 34.13 6.86
CA ALA A 62 27.43 35.54 6.72
C ALA A 62 28.87 35.74 6.21
N CYS A 63 29.03 36.50 5.12
CA CYS A 63 30.31 36.76 4.45
C CYS A 63 31.02 35.52 3.88
N GLN A 64 30.31 34.42 3.58
CA GLN A 64 30.87 33.23 2.93
C GLN A 64 29.90 32.65 1.88
N PRO A 65 30.40 32.00 0.81
CA PRO A 65 29.57 31.23 -0.11
C PRO A 65 28.81 30.14 0.62
N GLY A 66 27.50 30.14 0.45
CA GLY A 66 26.58 29.20 1.05
C GLY A 66 25.21 29.33 0.38
N GLN A 67 24.38 28.31 0.49
CA GLN A 67 23.05 28.33 -0.13
C GLN A 67 21.99 27.75 0.80
N ARG A 68 20.78 28.27 0.68
CA ARG A 68 19.59 27.78 1.36
C ARG A 68 18.48 27.54 0.36
N TRP A 69 17.90 26.35 0.37
CA TRP A 69 16.76 26.04 -0.48
C TRP A 69 15.81 25.03 0.14
N THR A 70 14.56 25.10 -0.30
CA THR A 70 13.52 24.11 -0.02
C THR A 70 13.12 23.45 -1.34
N LEU A 71 13.20 22.12 -1.40
CA LEU A 71 12.80 21.33 -2.55
C LEU A 71 11.56 20.51 -2.21
N GLU A 72 10.51 20.64 -3.01
CA GLU A 72 9.35 19.75 -2.98
C GLU A 72 9.39 18.77 -4.17
N GLU A 73 9.37 17.48 -3.87
CA GLU A 73 9.19 16.39 -4.84
C GLU A 73 7.81 15.77 -4.66
N LYS A 74 6.96 15.86 -5.68
CA LYS A 74 5.58 15.37 -5.65
C LYS A 74 5.40 14.20 -6.61
N THR A 75 5.03 13.04 -6.06
CA THR A 75 4.91 11.77 -6.79
C THR A 75 3.47 11.27 -6.76
N ASP A 76 2.74 11.55 -7.83
CA ASP A 76 1.38 11.07 -8.05
C ASP A 76 1.37 9.71 -8.77
N VAL A 77 0.46 8.83 -8.36
CA VAL A 77 0.31 7.47 -8.87
C VAL A 77 -1.16 7.21 -9.22
N ASN A 78 -1.43 6.63 -10.39
CA ASN A 78 -2.76 6.22 -10.85
C ASN A 78 -2.69 4.94 -11.71
N ILE A 79 -2.19 3.85 -11.12
CA ILE A 79 -1.96 2.57 -11.83
C ILE A 79 -3.23 1.72 -11.79
N ARG A 80 -3.80 1.36 -12.94
CA ARG A 80 -5.03 0.55 -13.05
C ARG A 80 -4.89 -0.62 -14.02
N GLY A 81 -5.19 -1.85 -13.58
CA GLY A 81 -5.13 -2.99 -14.50
C GLY A 81 -5.43 -4.36 -13.90
N ASN A 82 -5.31 -5.40 -14.73
CA ASN A 82 -5.74 -6.76 -14.39
C ASN A 82 -4.54 -7.69 -14.11
N MET A 83 -4.44 -8.18 -12.88
CA MET A 83 -3.44 -9.14 -12.40
C MET A 83 -4.03 -10.54 -12.14
N LEU A 84 -3.16 -11.55 -12.13
CA LEU A 84 -3.42 -12.81 -11.45
C LEU A 84 -2.97 -12.70 -10.00
N ILE A 85 -3.81 -13.12 -9.06
CA ILE A 85 -3.50 -13.30 -7.64
C ILE A 85 -3.49 -14.81 -7.37
N GLU A 86 -2.41 -15.28 -6.79
CA GLU A 86 -2.20 -16.66 -6.32
C GLU A 86 -2.05 -16.64 -4.79
N THR A 87 -2.74 -17.55 -4.10
CA THR A 87 -2.68 -17.67 -2.64
C THR A 87 -2.54 -19.12 -2.22
N TYR A 88 -1.50 -19.42 -1.42
CA TYR A 88 -1.19 -20.78 -0.95
C TYR A 88 -1.41 -20.90 0.55
N LYS A 89 -2.18 -21.93 0.97
CA LYS A 89 -2.53 -22.28 2.36
C LYS A 89 -3.01 -21.12 3.25
N LYS A 90 -3.51 -20.02 2.66
CA LYS A 90 -3.83 -18.74 3.34
C LYS A 90 -2.62 -18.07 4.03
N GLN A 91 -1.39 -18.47 3.71
CA GLN A 91 -0.15 -18.01 4.34
C GLN A 91 0.75 -17.20 3.39
N GLN A 92 0.77 -17.54 2.11
CA GLN A 92 1.58 -16.86 1.08
C GLN A 92 0.68 -16.26 0.00
N VAL A 93 1.12 -15.12 -0.55
CA VAL A 93 0.54 -14.47 -1.73
C VAL A 93 1.63 -14.33 -2.80
N ARG A 94 1.25 -14.50 -4.06
CA ARG A 94 2.03 -14.13 -5.24
C ARG A 94 1.10 -13.43 -6.22
N SER A 95 1.62 -12.51 -7.01
CA SER A 95 0.85 -11.90 -8.10
C SER A 95 1.70 -11.63 -9.34
N THR A 96 1.05 -11.42 -10.47
CA THR A 96 1.65 -10.77 -11.63
C THR A 96 1.53 -9.25 -11.47
N SER A 97 2.59 -8.49 -11.71
CA SER A 97 2.50 -7.03 -11.73
C SER A 97 1.57 -6.53 -12.85
N VAL A 98 0.87 -5.44 -12.58
CA VAL A 98 0.29 -4.55 -13.60
C VAL A 98 1.35 -3.52 -14.00
N ALA A 99 1.33 -3.08 -15.25
CA ALA A 99 2.11 -1.93 -15.71
C ALA A 99 1.23 -1.07 -16.62
N ASP A 100 1.28 0.24 -16.46
CA ASP A 100 0.28 1.18 -17.00
C ASP A 100 0.98 2.47 -17.49
N PRO A 101 0.91 2.86 -18.78
CA PRO A 101 1.62 4.05 -19.29
C PRO A 101 1.12 5.35 -18.67
N GLY A 102 2.03 6.27 -18.31
CA GLY A 102 1.68 7.59 -17.78
C GLY A 102 0.99 7.58 -16.40
N SER A 103 1.12 6.48 -15.67
CA SER A 103 0.44 6.24 -14.38
C SER A 103 1.29 6.57 -13.15
N VAL A 104 2.51 7.08 -13.35
CA VAL A 104 3.33 7.72 -12.32
C VAL A 104 3.77 9.07 -12.88
N ASN A 105 3.45 10.14 -12.17
CA ASN A 105 4.00 11.47 -12.41
C ASN A 105 4.89 11.86 -11.24
N ASN A 106 5.99 12.54 -11.53
CA ASN A 106 7.00 12.93 -10.55
C ASN A 106 7.44 14.35 -10.90
N ASP A 107 6.87 15.31 -10.18
CA ASP A 107 7.06 16.74 -10.34
C ASP A 107 8.06 17.22 -9.28
N HIS A 108 8.95 18.14 -9.62
CA HIS A 108 9.87 18.78 -8.67
C HIS A 108 9.70 20.30 -8.74
N GLU A 109 9.70 20.94 -7.57
CA GLU A 109 9.61 22.39 -7.43
C GLU A 109 10.60 22.89 -6.37
N LEU A 110 11.47 23.81 -6.76
CA LEU A 110 12.40 24.47 -5.86
C LEU A 110 11.68 25.65 -5.18
N ALA A 111 10.86 25.33 -4.17
CA ALA A 111 9.93 26.23 -3.50
C ALA A 111 10.60 27.46 -2.85
N SER A 112 11.88 27.37 -2.49
CA SER A 112 12.71 28.54 -2.13
C SER A 112 14.17 28.33 -2.54
N TYR A 113 14.88 29.42 -2.84
CA TYR A 113 16.32 29.42 -3.11
C TYR A 113 16.92 30.79 -2.77
N GLU A 114 18.02 30.80 -2.03
CA GLU A 114 18.76 31.99 -1.60
C GLU A 114 20.25 31.66 -1.43
N GLU A 115 21.13 32.60 -1.75
CA GLU A 115 22.59 32.44 -1.63
C GLU A 115 23.19 33.48 -0.68
N SER A 116 24.09 33.01 0.20
CA SER A 116 25.06 33.85 0.87
C SER A 116 26.36 33.89 0.07
N ASN A 117 27.09 34.98 0.18
CA ASN A 117 28.30 35.21 -0.58
C ASN A 117 29.36 35.91 0.26
N TYR A 118 30.59 36.03 -0.26
CA TYR A 118 31.64 36.78 0.42
C TYR A 118 31.25 38.25 0.66
N CYS A 119 31.84 38.86 1.69
CA CYS A 119 31.77 40.30 1.90
C CYS A 119 32.93 41.01 1.20
N LEU A 120 32.71 42.26 0.79
CA LEU A 120 33.75 43.09 0.17
C LEU A 120 35.03 43.11 1.03
N PRO A 121 36.22 42.96 0.43
CA PRO A 121 36.53 43.20 -1.00
C PRO A 121 36.39 42.00 -1.93
N ASP A 122 36.07 40.81 -1.43
CA ASP A 122 36.11 39.57 -2.23
C ASP A 122 34.99 39.51 -3.29
N GLU A 123 35.25 38.85 -4.42
CA GLU A 123 34.29 38.72 -5.52
C GLU A 123 33.23 37.62 -5.21
N PRO A 124 31.95 37.82 -5.54
CA PRO A 124 30.92 36.80 -5.38
C PRO A 124 31.17 35.54 -6.24
N VAL A 125 30.77 34.40 -5.71
CA VAL A 125 30.74 33.10 -6.38
C VAL A 125 29.28 32.69 -6.61
N GLU A 126 28.93 32.39 -7.85
CA GLU A 126 27.67 31.75 -8.24
C GLU A 126 27.71 30.26 -7.84
N LEU A 127 26.66 29.74 -7.21
CA LEU A 127 26.61 28.35 -6.74
C LEU A 127 25.73 27.47 -7.64
N ASP A 128 26.04 26.17 -7.69
CA ASP A 128 25.31 25.19 -8.49
C ASP A 128 23.88 24.97 -7.96
N LYS A 129 22.95 25.77 -8.47
CA LYS A 129 21.52 25.68 -8.19
C LYS A 129 20.93 24.35 -8.71
N PRO A 130 20.09 23.64 -7.92
CA PRO A 130 19.45 22.38 -8.38
C PRO A 130 18.55 22.56 -9.62
N ASP A 131 18.83 21.83 -10.70
CA ASP A 131 18.02 21.77 -11.94
C ASP A 131 17.08 20.56 -11.94
N CYS A 132 15.97 20.68 -11.20
CA CYS A 132 15.07 19.57 -10.95
C CYS A 132 13.96 19.47 -12.01
N ASN A 133 13.87 18.32 -12.66
CA ASN A 133 13.02 18.12 -13.83
C ASN A 133 11.68 17.44 -13.46
N GLY A 134 10.63 17.66 -14.24
CA GLY A 134 9.38 16.88 -14.14
C GLY A 134 9.40 15.67 -15.08
N PHE A 135 8.91 14.50 -14.67
CA PHE A 135 8.69 13.38 -15.61
C PHE A 135 7.43 12.54 -15.36
N THR A 136 6.76 12.19 -16.46
CA THR A 136 5.61 11.26 -16.48
C THR A 136 6.02 9.93 -17.09
N VAL A 137 5.82 8.84 -16.36
CA VAL A 137 6.40 7.51 -16.68
C VAL A 137 5.40 6.36 -16.47
N LYS A 138 5.76 5.17 -16.95
CA LYS A 138 4.95 3.95 -16.79
C LYS A 138 5.12 3.38 -15.38
N GLY A 139 4.09 3.52 -14.56
CA GLY A 139 4.00 2.86 -13.27
C GLY A 139 3.85 1.34 -13.38
N VAL A 140 4.27 0.65 -12.33
CA VAL A 140 4.19 -0.81 -12.14
C VAL A 140 3.70 -1.09 -10.72
N ALA A 141 2.69 -1.96 -10.56
CA ALA A 141 2.13 -2.31 -9.25
C ALA A 141 1.91 -3.82 -9.09
N GLY A 142 2.30 -4.39 -7.95
CA GLY A 142 2.20 -5.82 -7.65
C GLY A 142 1.96 -6.12 -6.17
N LEU A 143 1.19 -7.18 -5.87
CA LEU A 143 0.95 -7.65 -4.50
C LEU A 143 2.02 -8.65 -4.07
N GLN A 144 2.60 -8.41 -2.89
CA GLN A 144 3.66 -9.23 -2.30
C GLN A 144 3.37 -9.56 -0.82
N PRO A 145 4.02 -10.59 -0.25
CA PRO A 145 3.99 -10.84 1.18
C PRO A 145 4.46 -9.61 1.96
N ASP A 146 3.78 -9.32 3.07
CA ASP A 146 4.17 -8.28 4.00
C ASP A 146 5.46 -8.66 4.74
N ALA A 147 6.45 -7.76 4.78
CA ALA A 147 7.78 -8.05 5.29
C ALA A 147 7.87 -8.14 6.82
N ARG A 148 6.81 -7.82 7.56
CA ARG A 148 6.81 -7.91 9.04
C ARG A 148 7.02 -9.36 9.48
N PRO A 149 8.09 -9.67 10.27
CA PRO A 149 8.41 -11.06 10.62
C PRO A 149 7.34 -11.68 11.54
N ASN A 150 6.85 -10.89 12.49
CA ASN A 150 5.95 -11.32 13.56
C ASN A 150 4.47 -10.96 13.28
N GLY A 151 3.58 -11.88 13.60
CA GLY A 151 2.12 -11.69 13.52
C GLY A 151 1.44 -12.38 12.32
N PRO A 152 0.14 -12.09 12.08
CA PRO A 152 -0.64 -12.75 11.04
C PRO A 152 -0.16 -12.33 9.65
N LYS A 153 0.04 -13.29 8.74
CA LYS A 153 0.54 -13.03 7.38
C LYS A 153 -0.38 -12.09 6.59
N ARG A 154 0.18 -10.95 6.20
CA ARG A 154 -0.47 -9.83 5.51
C ARG A 154 0.08 -9.69 4.09
N VAL A 155 -0.47 -8.71 3.37
CA VAL A 155 -0.14 -8.37 1.99
C VAL A 155 0.26 -6.89 1.93
N SER A 156 1.35 -6.60 1.23
CA SER A 156 1.73 -5.25 0.82
C SER A 156 1.49 -5.08 -0.69
N ILE A 157 1.26 -3.85 -1.14
CA ILE A 157 1.45 -3.46 -2.54
C ILE A 157 2.89 -2.96 -2.68
N GLY A 158 3.61 -3.43 -3.70
CA GLY A 158 4.81 -2.79 -4.21
C GLY A 158 4.43 -1.98 -5.45
N ILE A 159 4.91 -0.74 -5.49
CA ILE A 159 4.72 0.24 -6.56
C ILE A 159 6.12 0.69 -7.01
N GLY A 160 6.33 0.84 -8.31
CA GLY A 160 7.57 1.40 -8.87
C GLY A 160 7.32 1.94 -10.28
N ARG A 161 8.38 2.36 -10.96
CA ARG A 161 8.30 2.80 -12.37
C ARG A 161 9.11 1.90 -13.30
N LYS A 162 8.81 1.99 -14.60
CA LYS A 162 9.58 1.38 -15.69
C LYS A 162 9.71 2.35 -16.85
N GLY A 163 10.93 2.82 -17.10
CA GLY A 163 11.26 3.78 -18.13
C GLY A 163 12.58 4.47 -17.80
N GLU A 164 12.99 5.38 -18.66
CA GLU A 164 14.19 6.21 -18.50
C GLU A 164 13.85 7.50 -17.74
N GLY A 165 14.74 8.49 -17.79
CA GLY A 165 14.76 9.63 -16.86
C GLY A 165 15.30 9.22 -15.49
N ILE A 166 16.22 9.99 -14.96
CA ILE A 166 16.75 9.92 -13.59
C ILE A 166 16.94 11.39 -13.19
N GLN A 167 16.51 11.80 -12.00
CA GLN A 167 16.86 13.15 -11.52
C GLN A 167 18.37 13.26 -11.31
N ASP A 168 18.87 14.50 -11.33
CA ASP A 168 20.18 14.77 -10.77
C ASP A 168 20.19 14.49 -9.25
N LEU A 169 21.35 14.14 -8.69
CA LEU A 169 21.48 13.81 -7.27
C LEU A 169 21.22 15.02 -6.35
N SER A 170 21.44 16.25 -6.81
CA SER A 170 21.04 17.48 -6.11
C SER A 170 19.54 17.54 -5.83
N CYS A 171 18.73 16.96 -6.71
CA CYS A 171 17.28 16.90 -6.62
C CYS A 171 16.76 15.66 -5.86
N ILE A 172 17.65 14.83 -5.30
CA ILE A 172 17.31 13.57 -4.62
C ILE A 172 17.86 13.59 -3.17
N TRP A 173 17.49 14.62 -2.40
CA TRP A 173 17.90 14.74 -1.00
C TRP A 173 17.10 13.79 -0.08
N GLY A 174 17.66 13.45 1.08
CA GLY A 174 16.92 12.81 2.19
C GLY A 174 16.33 11.40 1.99
N LEU A 175 16.56 10.71 0.86
CA LEU A 175 15.88 9.45 0.52
C LEU A 175 15.87 8.37 1.64
N PRO A 176 14.74 7.67 1.87
CA PRO A 176 14.66 6.52 2.79
C PRO A 176 15.57 5.35 2.37
N SER A 177 16.78 5.34 2.90
CA SER A 177 17.79 4.30 2.69
C SER A 177 17.44 2.93 3.31
N LYS A 178 16.39 2.84 4.15
CA LYS A 178 16.03 1.65 4.93
C LYS A 178 14.52 1.42 4.96
N ALA A 179 14.11 0.16 4.83
CA ALA A 179 12.72 -0.24 5.05
C ALA A 179 12.33 -0.06 6.53
N THR A 180 11.09 0.34 6.78
CA THR A 180 10.61 0.64 8.13
C THR A 180 10.35 -0.64 8.93
N PRO A 181 10.26 -0.57 10.27
CA PRO A 181 9.81 -1.70 11.09
C PRO A 181 8.41 -2.23 10.74
N THR A 182 7.61 -1.49 9.97
CA THR A 182 6.29 -1.93 9.48
C THR A 182 6.34 -2.66 8.14
N GLY A 183 7.53 -2.84 7.57
CA GLY A 183 7.72 -3.44 6.24
C GLY A 183 7.35 -2.53 5.08
N SER A 184 7.21 -1.23 5.32
CA SER A 184 7.05 -0.22 4.28
C SER A 184 8.39 0.32 3.79
N GLN A 185 8.39 0.83 2.56
CA GLN A 185 9.46 1.62 1.97
C GLN A 185 8.75 2.70 1.15
N VAL A 186 9.20 3.96 1.17
CA VAL A 186 8.54 5.03 0.42
C VAL A 186 9.58 5.89 -0.28
N GLY A 187 10.30 5.31 -1.24
CA GLY A 187 11.15 6.10 -2.13
C GLY A 187 10.28 6.90 -3.10
N SER A 188 10.70 8.11 -3.44
CA SER A 188 9.89 9.07 -4.20
C SER A 188 9.71 8.74 -5.70
N LEU A 189 10.27 7.65 -6.20
CA LEU A 189 10.28 7.27 -7.62
C LEU A 189 11.15 8.16 -8.52
N SER A 190 11.83 9.19 -7.99
CA SER A 190 12.88 9.97 -8.66
C SER A 190 13.91 9.15 -9.44
N SER A 191 14.25 7.95 -8.97
CA SER A 191 15.19 7.02 -9.60
C SER A 191 14.53 5.66 -9.91
N PRO A 192 14.83 5.00 -11.05
CA PRO A 192 14.18 3.74 -11.44
C PRO A 192 14.50 2.56 -10.51
N TRP A 193 15.49 2.73 -9.63
CA TRP A 193 15.87 1.77 -8.59
C TRP A 193 15.05 1.91 -7.30
N THR A 194 14.27 2.99 -7.16
CA THR A 194 13.44 3.25 -5.98
C THR A 194 12.04 2.65 -6.12
N SER A 195 11.39 2.37 -4.98
CA SER A 195 10.04 1.80 -4.95
C SER A 195 9.26 2.24 -3.71
N ILE A 196 7.94 2.19 -3.82
CA ILE A 196 6.98 2.45 -2.75
C ILE A 196 6.32 1.11 -2.37
N VAL A 197 6.64 0.58 -1.20
CA VAL A 197 6.04 -0.62 -0.61
C VAL A 197 5.13 -0.20 0.53
N LEU A 198 3.83 -0.49 0.42
CA LEU A 198 2.81 -0.08 1.40
C LEU A 198 2.06 -1.29 1.97
N PRO A 199 1.98 -1.45 3.31
CA PRO A 199 1.23 -2.54 3.93
C PRO A 199 -0.28 -2.29 3.81
N LEU A 200 -0.99 -3.19 3.13
CA LEU A 200 -2.45 -3.08 2.93
C LEU A 200 -3.26 -3.48 4.18
N ASP A 201 -2.60 -4.10 5.16
CA ASP A 201 -3.22 -4.74 6.33
C ASP A 201 -4.36 -5.74 6.01
N ILE A 202 -4.37 -6.23 4.77
CA ILE A 202 -5.20 -7.35 4.31
C ILE A 202 -4.47 -8.63 4.70
N ARG A 203 -5.12 -9.53 5.46
CA ARG A 203 -4.59 -10.87 5.73
C ARG A 203 -4.63 -11.70 4.45
N VAL A 204 -3.63 -12.55 4.19
CA VAL A 204 -3.61 -13.43 3.00
C VAL A 204 -4.88 -14.30 2.91
N GLY A 205 -5.40 -14.75 4.06
CA GLY A 205 -6.68 -15.46 4.15
C GLY A 205 -7.90 -14.67 3.64
N GLN A 206 -7.91 -13.33 3.70
CA GLN A 206 -8.98 -12.50 3.16
C GLN A 206 -8.93 -12.41 1.62
N LEU A 207 -7.73 -12.44 1.02
CA LEU A 207 -7.61 -12.59 -0.44
C LEU A 207 -8.03 -13.99 -0.90
N HIS A 208 -7.64 -15.04 -0.17
CA HIS A 208 -8.05 -16.43 -0.48
C HIS A 208 -9.58 -16.60 -0.44
N THR A 209 -10.29 -15.91 0.47
CA THR A 209 -11.75 -15.95 0.57
C THR A 209 -12.48 -14.82 -0.16
N LEU A 210 -11.80 -13.95 -0.93
CA LEU A 210 -12.43 -12.80 -1.57
C LEU A 210 -13.50 -13.25 -2.58
N GLY A 211 -14.75 -12.80 -2.39
CA GLY A 211 -15.87 -13.15 -3.27
C GLY A 211 -15.72 -12.59 -4.69
N VAL A 212 -16.26 -13.28 -5.69
CA VAL A 212 -16.24 -12.80 -7.09
C VAL A 212 -17.05 -11.50 -7.22
N LYS A 213 -16.55 -10.55 -8.01
CA LYS A 213 -17.00 -9.14 -8.11
C LYS A 213 -16.85 -8.30 -6.83
N LYS A 214 -16.44 -8.86 -5.68
CA LYS A 214 -16.21 -8.10 -4.45
C LYS A 214 -14.85 -7.40 -4.50
N SER A 215 -14.78 -6.26 -3.81
CA SER A 215 -13.58 -5.43 -3.66
C SER A 215 -13.08 -5.44 -2.22
N LEU A 216 -11.77 -5.33 -2.05
CA LEU A 216 -11.13 -4.82 -0.83
C LEU A 216 -10.59 -3.43 -1.16
N ILE A 217 -10.93 -2.44 -0.33
CA ILE A 217 -10.48 -1.04 -0.47
C ILE A 217 -9.67 -0.69 0.77
N ARG A 218 -8.56 0.03 0.58
CA ARG A 218 -7.67 0.53 1.63
C ARG A 218 -7.23 1.95 1.31
N THR A 219 -7.43 2.87 2.23
CA THR A 219 -6.69 4.13 2.26
C THR A 219 -5.51 3.94 3.19
N ILE A 220 -4.32 4.29 2.71
CA ILE A 220 -3.05 4.21 3.41
C ILE A 220 -2.54 5.65 3.51
N ARG A 221 -2.05 6.07 4.68
CA ARG A 221 -1.51 7.41 4.87
C ARG A 221 -0.04 7.29 5.27
N VAL A 222 0.81 8.11 4.67
CA VAL A 222 2.26 8.18 4.94
C VAL A 222 2.54 9.54 5.56
N GLY A 223 3.46 9.63 6.52
CA GLY A 223 4.04 10.91 6.91
C GLY A 223 5.13 10.82 7.96
N GLY A 224 5.71 11.97 8.34
CA GLY A 224 6.89 12.08 9.21
C GLY A 224 8.20 12.21 8.42
N THR A 225 9.35 12.08 9.09
CA THR A 225 10.67 12.26 8.43
C THR A 225 10.97 11.16 7.40
N CYS A 226 11.64 11.50 6.30
CA CYS A 226 12.08 10.56 5.24
C CYS A 226 13.02 9.46 5.75
N ALA A 227 13.77 9.71 6.83
CA ALA A 227 14.57 8.69 7.49
C ALA A 227 13.74 7.59 8.21
N ARG A 228 12.49 7.89 8.59
CA ARG A 228 11.58 7.01 9.37
C ARG A 228 10.10 7.23 9.01
N PRO A 229 9.67 7.03 7.75
CA PRO A 229 8.30 7.32 7.32
C PRO A 229 7.29 6.42 8.03
N VAL A 230 6.25 7.01 8.61
CA VAL A 230 5.23 6.28 9.38
C VAL A 230 4.01 6.03 8.50
N VAL A 231 3.49 4.79 8.54
CA VAL A 231 2.24 4.43 7.85
C VAL A 231 1.07 4.48 8.84
N TYR A 232 0.27 5.53 8.76
CA TYR A 232 -0.84 5.80 9.67
C TYR A 232 -2.13 5.09 9.29
N ARG A 233 -2.98 4.87 10.29
CA ARG A 233 -4.39 4.46 10.14
C ARG A 233 -5.28 5.52 10.76
N GLY A 234 -6.31 5.97 10.03
CA GLY A 234 -7.27 6.95 10.55
C GLY A 234 -6.89 8.40 10.21
N LYS A 235 -6.95 9.32 11.18
CA LYS A 235 -6.65 10.74 10.96
C LYS A 235 -5.22 10.91 10.46
N LYS A 236 -5.04 11.82 9.51
CA LYS A 236 -3.73 12.31 9.07
C LYS A 236 -3.15 13.18 10.20
N PHE A 237 -1.92 12.89 10.63
CA PHE A 237 -1.15 13.87 11.38
C PHE A 237 -0.50 14.78 10.33
N PRO A 238 -0.62 16.12 10.43
CA PRO A 238 0.18 16.99 9.59
C PRO A 238 1.65 16.73 9.93
N THR A 239 2.51 16.62 8.91
CA THR A 239 3.95 16.73 9.13
C THR A 239 4.25 18.22 9.21
N ASP A 240 4.96 18.64 10.25
CA ASP A 240 5.38 20.03 10.40
C ASP A 240 6.65 20.29 9.58
N THR A 241 6.78 21.51 9.07
CA THR A 241 7.89 21.98 8.23
C THR A 241 8.51 23.27 8.74
N THR A 242 8.00 23.88 9.83
CA THR A 242 8.53 25.18 10.32
C THR A 242 9.91 25.09 10.96
N ASP A 243 10.25 23.92 11.51
CA ASP A 243 11.42 23.69 12.36
C ASP A 243 12.42 22.71 11.70
N MET A 244 12.52 22.70 10.36
CA MET A 244 13.46 21.83 9.63
C MET A 244 14.89 22.42 9.60
N GLU A 245 15.90 21.55 9.77
CA GLU A 245 17.33 21.91 9.71
C GLU A 245 17.98 21.50 8.36
N ASP A 246 19.29 21.74 8.18
CA ASP A 246 20.02 21.29 6.98
C ASP A 246 19.99 19.75 6.84
N GLY A 247 19.60 19.28 5.67
CA GLY A 247 19.48 17.85 5.37
C GLY A 247 18.25 17.17 5.96
N ASP A 248 17.36 17.92 6.64
CA ASP A 248 16.05 17.38 6.99
C ASP A 248 15.21 17.12 5.75
N CYS A 249 14.42 16.06 5.84
CA CYS A 249 13.46 15.67 4.82
C CYS A 249 12.23 15.13 5.52
N VAL A 250 11.08 15.68 5.16
CA VAL A 250 9.76 15.19 5.56
C VAL A 250 9.03 14.60 4.37
N ILE A 251 8.18 13.63 4.64
CA ILE A 251 7.26 13.07 3.66
C ILE A 251 5.84 13.19 4.19
N ASP A 252 4.88 13.28 3.28
CA ASP A 252 3.46 13.25 3.57
C ASP A 252 2.68 12.73 2.36
N GLY A 253 1.54 12.07 2.57
CA GLY A 253 0.70 11.61 1.46
C GLY A 253 -0.33 10.54 1.79
N ASP A 254 -1.12 10.15 0.78
CA ASP A 254 -2.09 9.07 0.90
C ASP A 254 -2.33 8.30 -0.40
N PHE A 255 -2.65 7.01 -0.25
CA PHE A 255 -2.89 6.08 -1.35
C PHE A 255 -4.20 5.31 -1.13
N ALA A 256 -5.10 5.38 -2.11
CA ALA A 256 -6.27 4.54 -2.24
C ALA A 256 -5.93 3.29 -3.08
N VAL A 257 -5.90 2.12 -2.44
CA VAL A 257 -5.66 0.82 -3.07
C VAL A 257 -6.95 0.01 -3.10
N THR A 258 -7.41 -0.34 -4.31
CA THR A 258 -8.58 -1.20 -4.54
C THR A 258 -8.16 -2.50 -5.21
N ILE A 259 -8.56 -3.65 -4.64
CA ILE A 259 -8.38 -4.98 -5.22
C ILE A 259 -9.76 -5.62 -5.45
N LYS A 260 -10.17 -5.81 -6.71
CA LYS A 260 -11.49 -6.33 -7.10
C LYS A 260 -11.38 -7.67 -7.81
N ARG A 261 -11.93 -8.74 -7.23
CA ARG A 261 -11.89 -10.08 -7.86
C ARG A 261 -12.80 -10.14 -9.08
N LEU A 262 -12.28 -10.61 -10.22
CA LEU A 262 -12.99 -10.69 -11.49
C LEU A 262 -13.58 -12.09 -11.74
N ASN A 263 -14.50 -12.17 -12.71
CA ASN A 263 -14.94 -13.45 -13.29
C ASN A 263 -13.79 -14.10 -14.07
N ARG A 264 -13.69 -15.45 -14.10
CA ARG A 264 -12.68 -16.16 -14.93
C ARG A 264 -12.69 -15.72 -16.41
N LYS A 265 -13.86 -15.35 -16.93
CA LYS A 265 -14.08 -14.87 -18.32
C LYS A 265 -13.56 -13.46 -18.63
N SER A 266 -13.03 -12.67 -17.68
CA SER A 266 -12.46 -11.35 -18.01
C SER A 266 -11.16 -11.49 -18.80
N LYS A 267 -10.95 -10.62 -19.80
CA LYS A 267 -9.66 -10.50 -20.50
C LYS A 267 -8.60 -9.92 -19.55
N GLN A 268 -7.36 -10.39 -19.65
CA GLN A 268 -6.20 -9.72 -19.02
C GLN A 268 -5.78 -8.53 -19.89
N GLY A 269 -5.05 -7.57 -19.31
CA GLY A 269 -4.45 -6.44 -20.06
C GLY A 269 -5.40 -5.38 -20.60
N VAL A 270 -6.72 -5.52 -20.46
CA VAL A 270 -7.69 -4.49 -20.88
C VAL A 270 -8.01 -3.56 -19.70
N PRO A 271 -7.77 -2.24 -19.82
CA PRO A 271 -8.31 -1.26 -18.88
C PRO A 271 -9.84 -1.37 -18.87
N VAL A 272 -10.41 -1.66 -17.71
CA VAL A 272 -11.86 -1.53 -17.51
C VAL A 272 -12.12 -0.05 -17.27
N GLY A 273 -13.07 0.56 -17.98
CA GLY A 273 -13.62 1.89 -17.61
C GLY A 273 -14.06 1.93 -16.16
#